data_AF-A0A5E5PBW9-F1
#
_entry.id   AF-A0A5E5PBW9-F1
#
_cell.length_a   1.000
_cell.length_b   1.000
_cell.length_c   1.000
_cell.angle_alpha   90.00
_cell.angle_beta   90.00
_cell.angle_gamma   90.00
#
_symmetry.space_group_name_H-M   'P 1'
#
loop_
_entity.id
_entity.type
_entity.pdbx_description
1 polymer ?
#
loop_
_entity_poly.entity_id
_entity_poly.type
_entity_poly.pdbx_seq_one_letter_code
_entity_poly.pdbx_strand_id
1 'polypeptide(L)'
;MTITLEAIEAKHSELGQLIERFKEQEKGAEIRIHDTVIPLAAGERFAGVVLNEDGTLSHYLIKLAGEVEDVDFKTAREWASSKGGELPTRPEQALLYANLKGEFSTNWYWSGEEHEDGFAWCQYFNDGFQKYSGSQSYRLRAVAVRRFIPSVI
;
A
#
# COMPACT_ATOMS: atom_id res chain seq x y z
N MET A 1 -24.02 27.73 51.58
CA MET A 1 -24.85 27.15 50.50
C MET A 1 -25.54 25.93 51.05
N THR A 2 -26.87 25.91 51.08
CA THR A 2 -27.67 24.77 51.52
C THR A 2 -27.83 23.83 50.32
N ILE A 3 -27.43 22.56 50.46
CA ILE A 3 -27.62 21.55 49.40
C ILE A 3 -29.08 21.09 49.45
N THR A 4 -29.81 21.15 48.32
CA THR A 4 -31.19 20.68 48.21
C THR A 4 -31.27 19.39 47.39
N LEU A 5 -32.35 18.62 47.58
CA LEU A 5 -32.60 17.40 46.81
C LEU A 5 -32.72 17.70 45.30
N GLU A 6 -33.42 18.78 44.92
CA GLU A 6 -33.58 19.15 43.51
C GLU A 6 -32.24 19.46 42.84
N ALA A 7 -31.30 20.08 43.56
CA ALA A 7 -29.97 20.37 43.05
C ALA A 7 -29.15 19.08 42.82
N ILE A 8 -29.37 18.04 43.63
CA ILE A 8 -28.73 16.73 43.46
C ILE A 8 -29.35 16.01 42.25
N GLU A 9 -30.67 16.00 42.13
CA GLU A 9 -31.40 15.37 41.01
C GLU A 9 -31.05 16.01 39.65
N ALA A 10 -30.93 17.34 39.60
CA ALA A 10 -30.52 18.05 38.40
C ALA A 10 -29.11 17.65 37.94
N LYS A 11 -28.13 17.58 38.86
CA LYS A 11 -26.77 17.12 38.54
C LYS A 11 -26.72 15.66 38.12
N HIS A 12 -27.53 14.80 38.74
CA HIS A 12 -27.62 13.39 38.35
C HIS A 12 -28.16 13.24 36.92
N SER A 13 -29.18 14.02 36.55
CA SER A 13 -29.71 14.06 35.18
C SER A 13 -28.67 14.54 34.18
N GLU A 14 -27.95 15.63 34.49
CA GLU A 14 -26.86 16.15 33.66
C GLU A 14 -25.74 15.11 33.45
N LEU A 15 -25.29 14.47 34.53
CA LEU A 15 -24.31 13.39 34.47
C LEU A 15 -24.81 12.20 33.64
N GLY A 16 -26.07 11.83 33.78
CA GLY A 16 -26.70 10.78 32.98
C GLY A 16 -26.62 11.08 31.48
N GLN A 17 -26.94 12.32 31.09
CA GLN A 17 -26.85 12.76 29.68
C GLN A 17 -25.40 12.78 29.17
N LEU A 18 -24.46 13.22 30.00
CA LEU A 18 -23.03 13.18 29.64
C LEU A 18 -22.51 11.75 29.46
N ILE A 19 -22.97 10.81 30.29
CA ILE A 19 -22.61 9.39 30.18
C ILE A 19 -23.15 8.80 28.88
N GLU A 20 -24.41 9.06 28.52
CA GLU A 20 -24.96 8.55 27.26
C GLU A 20 -24.22 9.14 26.05
N ARG A 21 -23.96 10.46 26.05
CA ARG A 21 -23.11 11.09 25.01
C ARG A 21 -21.71 10.47 24.93
N PHE A 22 -21.12 10.11 26.06
CA PHE A 22 -19.80 9.46 26.09
C PHE A 22 -19.85 8.02 25.58
N LYS A 23 -20.93 7.28 25.82
CA LYS A 23 -21.13 5.93 25.28
C LYS A 23 -21.33 5.94 23.76
N GLU A 24 -22.02 6.95 23.25
CA GLU A 24 -22.25 7.18 21.81
C GLU A 24 -21.04 7.77 21.09
N GLN A 25 -20.05 8.29 21.83
CA GLN A 25 -18.83 8.82 21.25
C GLN A 25 -18.08 7.71 20.50
N GLU A 26 -17.74 7.98 19.23
CA GLU A 26 -16.90 7.07 18.46
C GLU A 26 -15.58 6.83 19.20
N LYS A 27 -15.34 5.57 19.53
CA LYS A 27 -14.06 5.14 20.10
C LYS A 27 -13.07 5.01 18.95
N GLY A 28 -11.84 5.45 19.18
CA GLY A 28 -10.75 5.24 18.24
C GLY A 28 -10.62 3.75 17.90
N ALA A 29 -10.30 3.45 16.64
CA ALA A 29 -10.03 2.09 16.22
C ALA A 29 -8.67 1.63 16.77
N GLU A 30 -8.61 0.40 17.28
CA GLU A 30 -7.34 -0.26 17.60
C GLU A 30 -6.87 -1.08 16.40
N ILE A 31 -5.64 -0.86 15.94
CA ILE A 31 -5.00 -1.70 14.93
C ILE A 31 -4.01 -2.63 15.64
N ARG A 32 -4.24 -3.94 15.51
CA ARG A 32 -3.32 -4.97 15.99
C ARG A 32 -2.38 -5.39 14.87
N ILE A 33 -1.09 -5.11 15.06
CA ILE A 33 -0.04 -5.58 14.16
C ILE A 33 0.58 -6.82 14.81
N HIS A 34 0.31 -7.99 14.23
CA HIS A 34 0.92 -9.24 14.67
C HIS A 34 2.38 -9.34 14.20
N ASP A 35 3.21 -10.05 14.96
CA ASP A 35 4.55 -10.39 14.50
C ASP A 35 4.44 -11.31 13.27
N THR A 36 5.34 -11.10 12.30
CA THR A 36 5.37 -11.94 11.10
C THR A 36 6.81 -12.11 10.64
N VAL A 37 7.14 -13.31 10.18
CA VAL A 37 8.43 -13.63 9.59
C VAL A 37 8.25 -13.71 8.09
N ILE A 38 8.91 -12.79 7.37
CA ILE A 38 8.89 -12.76 5.91
C ILE A 38 10.19 -13.38 5.40
N PRO A 39 10.18 -14.60 4.84
CA PRO A 39 11.37 -15.17 4.23
C PRO A 39 11.69 -14.40 2.95
N LEU A 40 12.95 -13.99 2.80
CA LEU A 40 13.47 -13.32 1.61
C LEU A 40 14.52 -14.21 0.93
N ALA A 41 14.38 -14.40 -0.38
CA ALA A 41 15.42 -14.99 -1.21
C ALA A 41 16.56 -13.99 -1.44
N ALA A 42 17.72 -14.50 -1.88
CA ALA A 42 18.88 -13.65 -2.15
C ALA A 42 18.56 -12.57 -3.19
N GLY A 43 18.84 -11.31 -2.84
CA GLY A 43 18.59 -10.16 -3.70
C GLY A 43 17.16 -9.60 -3.63
N GLU A 44 16.24 -10.24 -2.92
CA GLU A 44 14.94 -9.65 -2.65
C GLU A 44 15.06 -8.48 -1.66
N ARG A 45 14.10 -7.56 -1.73
CA ARG A 45 13.99 -6.42 -0.82
C ARG A 45 12.55 -6.29 -0.34
N PHE A 46 12.39 -6.18 0.97
CA PHE A 46 11.10 -5.87 1.56
C PHE A 46 10.79 -4.38 1.33
N ALA A 47 9.68 -4.10 0.65
CA ALA A 47 9.29 -2.74 0.29
C ALA A 47 8.38 -2.11 1.35
N GLY A 48 7.59 -2.91 2.08
CA GLY A 48 6.67 -2.42 3.09
C GLY A 48 5.30 -3.09 3.01
N VAL A 49 4.33 -2.44 3.65
CA VAL A 49 2.95 -2.91 3.74
C VAL A 49 2.06 -2.18 2.74
N VAL A 50 1.21 -2.92 2.05
CA VAL A 50 0.08 -2.38 1.28
C VAL A 50 -1.20 -2.61 2.08
N LEU A 51 -2.03 -1.58 2.15
CA LEU A 51 -3.29 -1.59 2.90
C LEU A 51 -4.48 -1.66 1.96
N ASN A 52 -5.58 -2.25 2.43
CA ASN A 52 -6.90 -2.14 1.82
C ASN A 52 -7.50 -0.74 2.11
N GLU A 53 -8.60 -0.40 1.45
CA GLU A 53 -9.28 0.90 1.64
C GLU A 53 -9.77 1.13 3.07
N ASP A 54 -10.10 0.07 3.81
CA ASP A 54 -10.52 0.11 5.21
C ASP A 54 -9.33 0.22 6.20
N GLY A 55 -8.10 0.33 5.69
CA GLY A 55 -6.87 0.42 6.48
C GLY A 55 -6.35 -0.92 7.01
N THR A 56 -7.00 -2.04 6.67
CA THR A 56 -6.50 -3.37 7.03
C THR A 56 -5.32 -3.80 6.15
N LEU A 57 -4.52 -4.75 6.63
CA LEU A 57 -3.40 -5.32 5.89
C LEU A 57 -3.92 -6.01 4.61
N SER A 58 -3.47 -5.55 3.44
CA SER A 58 -3.68 -6.25 2.18
C SER A 58 -2.60 -7.33 2.00
N HIS A 59 -1.33 -6.91 1.95
CA HIS A 59 -0.19 -7.78 1.81
C HIS A 59 1.12 -7.04 2.10
N TYR A 60 2.19 -7.82 2.30
CA TYR A 60 3.56 -7.34 2.33
C TYR A 60 4.14 -7.36 0.91
N LEU A 61 4.68 -6.23 0.47
CA LEU A 61 5.25 -6.09 -0.87
C LEU A 61 6.75 -6.40 -0.84
N ILE A 62 7.19 -7.25 -1.76
CA ILE A 62 8.59 -7.68 -1.87
C ILE A 62 9.04 -7.49 -3.31
N LYS A 63 10.10 -6.70 -3.50
CA LYS A 63 10.78 -6.54 -4.79
C LYS A 63 11.68 -7.77 -5.03
N LEU A 64 11.50 -8.40 -6.18
CA LEU A 64 12.34 -9.51 -6.62
C LEU A 64 13.71 -9.01 -7.13
N ALA A 65 14.68 -9.92 -7.17
CA ALA A 65 16.01 -9.61 -7.64
C ALA A 65 16.04 -9.30 -9.15
N GLY A 66 16.78 -8.25 -9.51
CA GLY A 66 17.01 -7.83 -10.89
C GLY A 66 15.92 -6.92 -11.46
N GLU A 67 16.16 -6.51 -12.69
CA GLU A 67 15.27 -5.70 -13.52
C GLU A 67 15.47 -6.07 -15.00
N VAL A 68 14.54 -5.62 -15.84
CA VAL A 68 14.68 -5.66 -17.29
C VAL A 68 14.58 -4.24 -17.83
N GLU A 69 15.33 -3.96 -18.89
CA GLU A 69 15.40 -2.65 -19.54
C GLU A 69 14.92 -2.74 -20.98
N ASP A 70 14.50 -1.61 -21.54
CA ASP A 70 14.19 -1.44 -22.97
C ASP A 70 13.13 -2.44 -23.51
N VAL A 71 12.13 -2.75 -22.69
CA VAL A 71 11.05 -3.68 -23.04
C VAL A 71 9.70 -2.99 -23.18
N ASP A 72 8.89 -3.52 -24.11
CA ASP A 72 7.47 -3.18 -24.18
C ASP A 72 6.68 -3.77 -23.02
N PHE A 73 5.45 -3.32 -22.86
CA PHE A 73 4.61 -3.66 -21.73
C PHE A 73 4.32 -5.17 -21.63
N LYS A 74 4.07 -5.82 -22.78
CA LYS A 74 3.80 -7.26 -22.84
C LYS A 74 5.02 -8.06 -22.40
N THR A 75 6.19 -7.73 -22.95
CA THR A 75 7.46 -8.37 -22.62
C THR A 75 7.82 -8.16 -21.15
N ALA A 76 7.54 -6.97 -20.60
CA ALA A 76 7.74 -6.67 -19.18
C ALA A 76 6.92 -7.59 -18.27
N ARG A 77 5.64 -7.84 -18.60
CA ARG A 77 4.78 -8.78 -17.85
C ARG A 77 5.26 -10.22 -17.96
N GLU A 78 5.61 -10.67 -19.16
CA GLU A 78 6.14 -12.02 -19.38
C GLU A 78 7.45 -12.23 -18.60
N TRP A 79 8.34 -11.23 -18.61
CA TRP A 79 9.57 -11.25 -17.82
C TRP A 79 9.28 -11.33 -16.32
N ALA A 80 8.34 -10.53 -15.79
CA ALA A 80 8.01 -10.58 -14.36
C ALA A 80 7.44 -11.94 -13.95
N SER A 81 6.56 -12.51 -14.78
CA SER A 81 6.02 -13.86 -14.58
C SER A 81 7.12 -14.93 -14.59
N SER A 82 8.11 -14.81 -15.48
CA SER A 82 9.27 -15.71 -15.52
C SER A 82 10.13 -15.67 -14.24
N LYS A 83 10.04 -14.59 -13.45
CA LYS A 83 10.70 -14.44 -12.14
C LYS A 83 9.86 -14.98 -10.99
N GLY A 84 8.66 -15.52 -11.25
CA GLY A 84 7.72 -15.94 -10.23
C GLY A 84 7.01 -14.77 -9.54
N GLY A 85 6.93 -13.61 -10.21
CA GLY A 85 6.25 -12.42 -9.71
C GLY A 85 5.40 -11.76 -10.77
N GLU A 86 5.01 -10.52 -10.49
CA GLU A 86 4.20 -9.68 -11.37
C GLU A 86 4.81 -8.28 -11.45
N LEU A 87 4.37 -7.47 -12.41
CA LEU A 87 4.68 -6.05 -12.37
C LEU A 87 3.95 -5.39 -11.18
N PRO A 88 4.58 -4.40 -10.51
CA PRO A 88 3.94 -3.71 -9.41
C PRO A 88 2.76 -2.86 -9.89
N THR A 89 1.67 -2.80 -9.12
CA THR A 89 0.56 -1.86 -9.31
C THR A 89 1.00 -0.42 -9.05
N ARG A 90 0.19 0.59 -9.39
CA ARG A 90 0.53 2.00 -9.15
C ARG A 90 0.76 2.32 -7.66
N PRO A 91 -0.08 1.86 -6.71
CA PRO A 91 0.21 2.06 -5.29
C PRO A 91 1.48 1.34 -4.84
N GLU A 92 1.73 0.14 -5.36
CA GLU A 92 2.96 -0.62 -5.08
C GLU A 92 4.21 0.11 -5.59
N GLN A 93 4.17 0.72 -6.78
CA GLN A 93 5.28 1.54 -7.29
C GLN A 93 5.53 2.78 -6.43
N ALA A 94 4.48 3.43 -5.92
CA ALA A 94 4.63 4.55 -4.99
C ALA A 94 5.32 4.11 -3.69
N LEU A 95 4.96 2.93 -3.17
CA LEU A 95 5.59 2.33 -1.99
C LEU A 95 7.06 1.95 -2.27
N LEU A 96 7.35 1.35 -3.43
CA LEU A 96 8.71 1.04 -3.88
C LEU A 96 9.57 2.31 -3.98
N TYR A 97 9.03 3.41 -4.51
CA TYR A 97 9.72 4.69 -4.55
C TYR A 97 9.95 5.26 -3.16
N ALA A 98 8.96 5.20 -2.26
CA ALA A 98 9.09 5.73 -0.90
C ALA A 98 10.20 5.01 -0.11
N ASN A 99 10.23 3.68 -0.17
CA ASN A 99 11.04 2.88 0.74
C ASN A 99 12.30 2.27 0.12
N LEU A 100 12.32 2.08 -1.21
CA LEU A 100 13.39 1.41 -1.93
C LEU A 100 13.98 2.28 -3.06
N LYS A 101 13.85 3.62 -3.03
CA LYS A 101 14.38 4.51 -4.09
C LYS A 101 15.82 4.20 -4.52
N GLY A 102 16.69 3.84 -3.56
CA GLY A 102 18.10 3.52 -3.82
C GLY A 102 18.33 2.25 -4.64
N GLU A 103 17.31 1.39 -4.80
CA GLU A 103 17.36 0.15 -5.60
C GLU A 103 16.93 0.38 -7.06
N PHE A 104 16.63 1.63 -7.45
CA PHE A 104 16.14 1.98 -8.79
C PHE A 104 17.03 3.03 -9.45
N SER A 105 17.25 2.86 -10.76
CA SER A 105 17.76 3.93 -11.62
C SER A 105 16.72 5.05 -11.75
N THR A 106 17.17 6.30 -11.96
CA THR A 106 16.31 7.49 -12.16
C THR A 106 15.64 7.50 -13.55
N ASN A 107 14.83 6.49 -13.83
CA ASN A 107 14.19 6.18 -15.12
C ASN A 107 12.72 5.79 -14.95
N TRP A 108 12.05 5.57 -16.08
CA TRP A 108 10.66 5.14 -16.14
C TRP A 108 10.55 3.62 -16.02
N TYR A 109 9.61 3.16 -15.18
CA TYR A 109 9.29 1.74 -14.97
C TYR A 109 7.83 1.44 -15.24
N TRP A 110 7.55 0.34 -15.93
CA TRP A 110 6.20 -0.17 -16.15
C TRP A 110 5.50 -0.53 -14.83
N SER A 111 4.25 -0.07 -14.70
CA SER A 111 3.27 -0.58 -13.74
C SER A 111 2.56 -1.78 -14.35
N GLY A 112 2.03 -2.69 -13.53
CA GLY A 112 1.15 -3.77 -13.96
C GLY A 112 -0.24 -3.33 -14.39
N GLU A 113 -0.60 -2.06 -14.19
CA GLU A 113 -1.92 -1.52 -14.54
C GLU A 113 -2.00 -1.07 -16.02
N GLU A 114 -2.92 -1.68 -16.76
CA GLU A 114 -3.31 -1.22 -18.09
C GLU A 114 -4.14 0.05 -18.00
N HIS A 115 -4.05 0.86 -19.06
CA HIS A 115 -4.96 1.96 -19.31
C HIS A 115 -5.66 1.69 -20.65
N GLU A 116 -6.86 2.24 -20.81
CA GLU A 116 -7.64 2.14 -22.04
C GLU A 116 -6.81 2.49 -23.30
N ASP A 117 -7.23 1.94 -24.44
CA ASP A 117 -6.67 2.20 -25.78
C ASP A 117 -5.19 1.80 -26.00
N GLY A 118 -4.73 0.73 -25.34
CA GLY A 118 -3.38 0.18 -25.57
C GLY A 118 -2.28 1.00 -24.90
N PHE A 119 -2.61 1.63 -23.77
CA PHE A 119 -1.70 2.33 -22.88
C PHE A 119 -1.46 1.52 -21.60
N ALA A 120 -0.42 1.86 -20.86
CA ALA A 120 -0.15 1.27 -19.56
C ALA A 120 0.47 2.31 -18.63
N TRP A 121 0.23 2.17 -17.34
CA TRP A 121 0.80 3.07 -16.34
C TRP A 121 2.30 2.85 -16.19
N CYS A 122 3.01 3.92 -15.85
CA CYS A 122 4.42 3.88 -15.50
C CYS A 122 4.76 4.95 -14.45
N GLN A 123 5.86 4.72 -13.74
CA GLN A 123 6.39 5.65 -12.75
C GLN A 123 7.82 6.06 -13.09
N TYR A 124 8.10 7.35 -12.94
CA TYR A 124 9.44 7.90 -13.02
C TYR A 124 10.10 7.91 -11.64
N PHE A 125 11.21 7.20 -11.49
CA PHE A 125 11.87 7.01 -10.18
C PHE A 125 12.83 8.14 -9.79
N ASN A 126 12.93 9.21 -10.58
CA ASN A 126 13.66 10.41 -10.17
C ASN A 126 12.87 11.20 -9.11
N ASP A 127 11.60 11.49 -9.39
CA ASP A 127 10.74 12.35 -8.59
C ASP A 127 9.45 11.65 -8.08
N GLY A 128 9.16 10.44 -8.56
CA GLY A 128 7.98 9.67 -8.19
C GLY A 128 6.75 9.95 -9.06
N PHE A 129 6.89 10.75 -10.13
CA PHE A 129 5.78 11.09 -11.01
C PHE A 129 5.22 9.84 -11.72
N GLN A 130 3.90 9.68 -11.69
CA GLN A 130 3.19 8.60 -12.40
C GLN A 130 2.35 9.15 -13.55
N LYS A 131 2.35 8.44 -14.68
CA LYS A 131 1.46 8.72 -15.82
C LYS A 131 1.17 7.43 -16.59
N TYR A 132 0.16 7.45 -17.43
CA TYR A 132 0.02 6.46 -18.49
C TYR A 132 0.99 6.76 -19.64
N SER A 133 1.44 5.71 -20.32
CA SER A 133 2.26 5.82 -21.52
C SER A 133 1.44 6.31 -22.70
N GLY A 134 2.11 6.89 -23.70
CA GLY A 134 1.49 7.18 -24.99
C GLY A 134 1.37 5.95 -25.90
N SER A 135 1.90 4.79 -25.49
CA SER A 135 1.76 3.49 -26.16
C SER A 135 2.33 2.38 -25.27
N GLN A 136 1.73 1.19 -25.25
CA GLN A 136 2.31 -0.03 -24.68
C GLN A 136 3.59 -0.51 -25.40
N SER A 137 3.88 0.03 -26.60
CA SER A 137 5.11 -0.28 -27.36
C SER A 137 6.35 0.51 -26.90
N TYR A 138 6.18 1.47 -25.99
CA TYR A 138 7.31 2.18 -25.39
C TYR A 138 8.27 1.22 -24.71
N ARG A 139 9.54 1.60 -24.67
CA ARG A 139 10.59 0.76 -24.10
C ARG A 139 11.00 1.33 -22.75
N LEU A 140 10.45 0.76 -21.69
CA LEU A 140 10.71 1.19 -20.32
C LEU A 140 11.38 0.06 -19.53
N ARG A 141 11.78 0.37 -18.29
CA ARG A 141 12.29 -0.63 -17.36
C ARG A 141 11.15 -1.37 -16.68
N ALA A 142 11.43 -2.53 -16.11
CA ALA A 142 10.47 -3.25 -15.27
C ALA A 142 11.17 -4.00 -14.15
N VAL A 143 10.50 -4.06 -13.01
CA VAL A 143 10.87 -4.89 -11.85
C VAL A 143 9.72 -5.84 -11.57
N ALA A 144 10.04 -6.99 -11.00
CA ALA A 144 9.04 -7.95 -10.56
C ALA A 144 8.84 -7.83 -9.05
N VAL A 145 7.60 -8.00 -8.60
CA VAL A 145 7.25 -8.06 -7.19
C VAL A 145 6.50 -9.35 -6.88
N ARG A 146 6.54 -9.79 -5.63
CA ARG A 146 5.62 -10.79 -5.09
C ARG A 146 4.91 -10.26 -3.85
N ARG A 147 3.70 -10.76 -3.63
CA ARG A 147 2.84 -10.38 -2.52
C ARG A 147 2.87 -11.49 -1.48
N PHE A 148 3.25 -11.14 -0.26
CA PHE A 148 3.25 -12.08 0.85
C PHE A 148 2.10 -11.75 1.79
N ILE A 149 1.23 -12.72 2.01
CA ILE A 149 0.13 -12.64 2.98
C ILE A 149 0.47 -13.65 4.07
N PRO A 150 0.62 -13.23 5.35
CA PRO A 150 0.81 -14.18 6.43
C PRO A 150 -0.40 -15.10 6.48
N SER A 151 -0.18 -16.41 6.54
CA SER A 151 -1.25 -17.32 6.92
C SER A 151 -1.69 -16.95 8.33
N VAL A 152 -2.98 -16.66 8.50
CA VAL A 152 -3.58 -16.54 9.83
C VAL A 152 -3.42 -17.92 10.48
N ILE A 153 -2.60 -18.01 11.54
CA ILE A 153 -2.53 -19.18 12.41
C ILE A 153 -3.69 -19.09 13.42
#